data_AF-A0A920B2I6-F1
#
_entry.id   AF-A0A920B2I6-F1
#
_cell.length_a   1.000
_cell.length_b   1.000
_cell.length_c   1.000
_cell.angle_alpha   90.00
_cell.angle_beta   90.00
_cell.angle_gamma   90.00
#
_symmetry.space_group_name_H-M   'P 1'
#
loop_
_entity.id
_entity.type
_entity.pdbx_description
1 polymer ?
#
loop_
_entity_poly.entity_id
_entity_poly.type
_entity_poly.pdbx_seq_one_letter_code
_entity_poly.pdbx_strand_id
1 'polypeptide(L)'
;MVKLGSNGARESAIAFVNTLDDGYAYRWGGTQPWDGLDEAFADGETDTLYFLSDGEPNNNRNGGRWNTSDHTSIPNYYVDLNSNRNISLKVNTIALGSKSDWMQTLASRTTGDYLFIDKKFVMSSTQN
;
A
#
# COMPACT_ATOMS: atom_id res chain seq x y z
N MET A 1 11.13 -9.34 -16.43
CA MET A 1 10.45 -8.03 -16.36
C MET A 1 9.42 -7.91 -17.48
N VAL A 2 8.12 -7.86 -17.15
CA VAL A 2 7.06 -7.56 -18.13
C VAL A 2 6.73 -6.08 -18.01
N LYS A 3 6.94 -5.30 -19.08
CA LYS A 3 6.60 -3.88 -19.09
C LYS A 3 5.11 -3.74 -19.36
N LEU A 4 4.38 -2.90 -18.61
CA LEU A 4 2.95 -2.65 -18.85
C LEU A 4 2.63 -2.21 -20.30
N GLY A 5 3.59 -1.59 -20.99
CA GLY A 5 3.49 -1.22 -22.41
C GLY A 5 3.84 -2.31 -23.43
N SER A 6 4.15 -3.53 -23.00
CA SER A 6 4.25 -4.68 -23.91
C SER A 6 2.85 -5.15 -24.31
N ASN A 7 2.67 -5.51 -25.59
CA ASN A 7 1.36 -5.85 -26.17
C ASN A 7 0.60 -6.83 -25.28
N GLY A 8 -0.56 -6.42 -24.74
CA GLY A 8 -1.45 -7.24 -23.92
C GLY A 8 -1.25 -7.15 -22.41
N ALA A 9 -0.14 -6.59 -21.91
CA ALA A 9 0.12 -6.50 -20.46
C ALA A 9 -0.82 -5.50 -19.77
N ARG A 10 -1.09 -4.35 -20.41
CA ARG A 10 -2.05 -3.36 -19.93
C ARG A 10 -3.46 -3.93 -19.88
N GLU A 11 -3.89 -4.61 -20.94
CA GLU A 11 -5.21 -5.23 -21.04
C GLU A 11 -5.39 -6.33 -20.00
N SER A 12 -4.35 -7.13 -19.77
CA SER A 12 -4.34 -8.18 -18.75
C SER A 12 -4.41 -7.60 -17.34
N ALA A 13 -3.70 -6.50 -17.06
CA ALA A 13 -3.77 -5.81 -15.78
C ALA A 13 -5.17 -5.22 -15.52
N ILE A 14 -5.80 -4.62 -16.54
CA ILE A 14 -7.19 -4.12 -16.44
C ILE A 14 -8.16 -5.29 -16.18
N ALA A 15 -8.01 -6.39 -16.93
CA ALA A 15 -8.85 -7.56 -16.75
C ALA A 15 -8.72 -8.13 -15.33
N PHE A 16 -7.50 -8.24 -14.79
CA PHE A 16 -7.25 -8.66 -13.42
C PHE A 16 -7.91 -7.72 -12.40
N VAL A 17 -7.73 -6.40 -12.52
CA VAL A 17 -8.35 -5.43 -11.61
C VAL A 17 -9.87 -5.58 -11.58
N ASN A 18 -10.50 -5.81 -12.74
CA ASN A 18 -11.94 -6.04 -12.82
C ASN A 18 -12.40 -7.33 -12.13
N THR A 19 -11.52 -8.32 -11.90
CA THR A 19 -11.86 -9.52 -11.10
C THR A 19 -11.93 -9.25 -9.60
N LEU A 20 -11.37 -8.14 -9.12
CA LEU A 20 -11.33 -7.82 -7.68
C LEU A 20 -12.67 -7.33 -7.13
N ASP A 21 -13.64 -7.03 -8.01
CA ASP A 21 -15.00 -6.63 -7.64
C ASP A 21 -15.91 -7.83 -7.27
N ASP A 22 -15.43 -9.06 -7.49
CA ASP A 22 -16.21 -10.27 -7.25
C ASP A 22 -16.07 -10.77 -5.80
N GLY A 23 -16.86 -10.22 -4.87
CA GLY A 23 -17.00 -10.81 -3.53
C GLY A 23 -17.55 -9.90 -2.44
N TYR A 24 -17.83 -10.47 -1.26
CA TYR A 24 -18.17 -9.68 -0.08
C TYR A 24 -16.91 -9.38 0.75
N ALA A 25 -16.59 -8.10 0.93
CA ALA A 25 -15.40 -7.63 1.65
C ALA A 25 -15.22 -8.23 3.07
N TYR A 26 -16.30 -8.55 3.79
CA TYR A 26 -16.23 -9.16 5.13
C TYR A 26 -15.60 -10.56 5.13
N ARG A 27 -15.47 -11.22 3.98
CA ARG A 27 -14.82 -12.53 3.83
C ARG A 27 -13.31 -12.44 3.65
N TRP A 28 -12.76 -11.24 3.44
CA TRP A 28 -11.34 -11.04 3.16
C TRP A 28 -10.48 -10.95 4.43
N GLY A 29 -11.11 -10.97 5.61
CA GLY A 29 -10.42 -10.96 6.89
C GLY A 29 -9.91 -9.56 7.27
N GLY A 30 -8.80 -9.53 8.01
CA GLY A 30 -8.15 -8.30 8.44
C GLY A 30 -7.12 -7.79 7.44
N THR A 31 -6.77 -6.50 7.56
CA THR A 31 -5.69 -5.91 6.77
C THR A 31 -4.33 -6.46 7.24
N GLN A 32 -3.65 -7.23 6.38
CA GLN A 32 -2.30 -7.78 6.63
C GLN A 32 -1.41 -7.52 5.41
N PRO A 33 -0.87 -6.30 5.24
CA PRO A 33 -0.18 -5.90 4.00
C PRO A 33 1.29 -6.39 3.94
N TRP A 34 1.71 -7.24 4.87
CA TRP A 34 3.12 -7.51 5.16
C TRP A 34 3.85 -8.21 4.04
N ASP A 35 3.28 -9.26 3.47
CA ASP A 35 3.93 -10.02 2.40
C ASP A 35 4.09 -9.17 1.13
N GLY A 36 3.07 -8.36 0.80
CA GLY A 36 3.13 -7.45 -0.35
C GLY A 36 4.16 -6.33 -0.17
N LEU A 37 4.29 -5.80 1.04
CA LEU A 37 5.34 -4.84 1.36
C LEU A 37 6.73 -5.51 1.32
N ASP A 38 6.89 -6.70 1.89
CA ASP A 38 8.17 -7.42 1.82
C ASP A 38 8.62 -7.66 0.39
N GLU A 39 7.73 -8.13 -0.47
CA GLU A 39 8.06 -8.39 -1.88
C GLU A 39 8.54 -7.10 -2.57
N ALA A 40 7.83 -5.99 -2.37
CA ALA A 40 8.21 -4.69 -2.95
C ALA A 40 9.57 -4.19 -2.45
N PHE A 41 9.87 -4.39 -1.17
CA PHE A 41 11.15 -3.99 -0.57
C PHE A 41 12.30 -4.97 -0.85
N ALA A 42 12.00 -6.21 -1.22
CA ALA A 42 12.99 -7.21 -1.63
C ALA A 42 13.37 -7.09 -3.12
N ASP A 43 12.46 -6.65 -3.98
CA ASP A 43 12.75 -6.44 -5.40
C ASP A 43 13.67 -5.24 -5.61
N GLY A 44 14.95 -5.51 -5.88
CA GLY A 44 15.98 -4.49 -6.09
C GLY A 44 15.82 -3.64 -7.36
N GLU A 45 14.96 -4.03 -8.30
CA GLU A 45 14.67 -3.25 -9.52
C GLU A 45 13.52 -2.25 -9.32
N THR A 46 12.68 -2.44 -8.30
CA THR A 46 11.53 -1.56 -8.05
C THR A 46 11.99 -0.21 -7.47
N ASP A 47 11.63 0.89 -8.11
CA ASP A 47 11.93 2.25 -7.63
C ASP A 47 10.73 2.96 -6.99
N THR A 48 9.52 2.48 -7.23
CA THR A 48 8.28 3.16 -6.80
C THR A 48 7.23 2.15 -6.37
N LEU A 49 6.63 2.38 -5.19
CA LEU A 49 5.49 1.64 -4.66
C LEU A 49 4.29 2.58 -4.48
N TYR A 50 3.11 2.13 -4.89
CA TYR A 50 1.83 2.76 -4.56
C TYR A 50 1.05 1.85 -3.63
N PHE A 51 0.82 2.30 -2.39
CA PHE A 51 0.16 1.54 -1.35
C PHE A 51 -1.17 2.18 -0.95
N LEU A 52 -2.27 1.46 -1.18
CA LEU A 52 -3.64 1.89 -0.90
C LEU A 52 -4.22 1.07 0.25
N SER A 53 -4.79 1.72 1.26
CA SER A 53 -5.50 1.04 2.33
C SER A 53 -6.61 1.91 2.92
N ASP A 54 -7.68 1.30 3.43
CA ASP A 54 -8.82 1.99 4.03
C ASP A 54 -8.89 1.86 5.56
N GLY A 55 -7.86 1.26 6.17
CA GLY A 55 -7.78 1.06 7.61
C GLY A 55 -6.39 0.65 8.09
N GLU A 56 -6.26 0.54 9.40
CA GLU A 56 -5.04 0.02 10.02
C GLU A 56 -4.95 -1.51 9.87
N PRO A 57 -3.73 -2.06 9.90
CA PRO A 57 -3.53 -3.49 10.02
C PRO A 57 -4.21 -4.05 11.27
N ASN A 58 -4.73 -5.27 11.22
CA ASN A 58 -5.27 -5.92 12.42
C ASN A 58 -4.16 -6.48 13.31
N ASN A 59 -3.09 -6.95 12.68
CA ASN A 59 -1.93 -7.55 13.32
C ASN A 59 -0.67 -6.89 12.78
N ASN A 60 0.33 -6.68 13.64
CA ASN A 60 1.66 -6.28 13.21
C ASN A 60 2.37 -7.44 12.48
N ARG A 61 3.57 -7.15 11.92
CA ARG A 61 4.36 -8.15 11.16
C ARG A 61 4.65 -9.44 11.92
N ASN A 62 4.71 -9.39 13.25
CA ASN A 62 5.05 -10.53 14.09
C ASN A 62 3.82 -11.32 14.54
N GLY A 63 2.64 -11.03 13.98
CA GLY A 63 1.36 -11.67 14.35
C GLY A 63 0.72 -11.12 15.63
N GLY A 64 1.39 -10.21 16.34
CA GLY A 64 0.81 -9.49 17.48
C GLY A 64 -0.29 -8.53 17.04
N ARG A 65 -1.18 -8.13 17.96
CA ARG A 65 -2.23 -7.15 17.64
C ARG A 65 -1.60 -5.78 17.33
N TRP A 66 -2.12 -5.12 16.29
CA TRP A 66 -1.71 -3.75 15.98
C TRP A 66 -1.97 -2.82 17.16
N ASN A 67 -0.98 -1.98 17.46
CA ASN A 67 -1.00 -1.05 18.58
C ASN A 67 -0.22 0.23 18.26
N THR A 68 -0.31 1.23 19.14
CA THR A 68 0.29 2.56 18.96
C THR A 68 1.80 2.52 18.69
N SER A 69 2.56 1.58 19.26
CA SER A 69 4.00 1.48 19.00
C SER A 69 4.32 0.99 17.58
N ASP A 70 3.40 0.29 16.94
CA ASP A 70 3.54 -0.18 15.56
C ASP A 70 3.49 0.98 14.55
N HIS A 71 2.83 2.10 14.89
CA HIS A 71 2.77 3.29 14.04
C HIS A 71 4.14 3.90 13.75
N THR A 72 5.13 3.63 14.61
CA THR A 72 6.52 4.09 14.43
C THR A 72 7.45 2.95 14.09
N SER A 73 7.35 1.81 14.78
CA SER A 73 8.28 0.70 14.60
C SER A 73 8.17 0.05 13.22
N ILE A 74 6.98 -0.03 12.64
CA ILE A 74 6.78 -0.63 11.31
C ILE A 74 7.32 0.27 10.19
N PRO A 75 7.02 1.59 10.15
CA PRO A 75 7.70 2.49 9.22
C PRO A 75 9.23 2.49 9.38
N ASN A 76 9.74 2.45 10.62
CA ASN A 76 11.20 2.34 10.85
C ASN A 76 11.78 1.11 10.16
N TYR A 77 11.17 -0.06 10.36
CA TYR A 77 11.62 -1.30 9.74
C TYR A 77 11.76 -1.19 8.22
N TYR A 78 10.74 -0.68 7.52
CA TYR A 78 10.79 -0.54 6.07
C TYR A 78 11.75 0.55 5.61
N VAL A 79 11.89 1.65 6.36
CA VAL A 79 12.89 2.68 6.06
C VAL A 79 14.31 2.14 6.19
N ASP A 80 14.55 1.30 7.21
CA ASP A 80 15.85 0.65 7.40
C ASP A 80 16.12 -0.34 6.26
N LEU A 81 15.13 -1.13 5.83
CA LEU A 81 15.26 -1.95 4.61
C LEU A 81 15.59 -1.07 3.39
N ASN A 82 14.90 0.06 3.23
CA ASN A 82 15.12 0.96 2.10
C ASN A 82 16.54 1.50 2.05
N SER A 83 17.10 1.82 3.22
CA SER A 83 18.46 2.37 3.35
C SER A 83 19.56 1.42 2.87
N ASN A 84 19.26 0.12 2.82
CA ASN A 84 20.18 -0.93 2.36
C ASN A 84 20.06 -1.22 0.86
N ARG A 85 19.16 -0.53 0.13
CA ARG A 85 18.93 -0.76 -1.30
C ARG A 85 19.86 0.10 -2.15
N ASN A 86 20.26 -0.46 -3.30
CA ASN A 86 20.97 0.31 -4.34
C ASN A 86 20.08 1.35 -5.00
N ILE A 87 18.80 1.00 -5.22
CA ILE A 87 17.76 1.89 -5.74
C ILE A 87 16.78 2.11 -4.60
N SER A 88 16.75 3.33 -4.08
CA SER A 88 15.79 3.72 -3.04
C SER A 88 14.38 3.59 -3.58
N LEU A 89 13.53 2.88 -2.86
CA LEU A 89 12.12 2.73 -3.14
C LEU A 89 11.36 3.98 -2.67
N LYS A 90 10.68 4.68 -3.58
CA LYS A 90 9.74 5.76 -3.28
C LYS A 90 8.37 5.17 -2.93
N VAL A 91 7.92 5.27 -1.68
CA VAL A 91 6.60 4.74 -1.28
C VAL A 91 5.56 5.84 -1.23
N ASN A 92 4.63 5.84 -2.18
CA ASN A 92 3.45 6.69 -2.15
C ASN A 92 2.31 5.95 -1.46
N THR A 93 1.62 6.60 -0.55
CA THR A 93 0.54 5.99 0.21
C THR A 93 -0.76 6.76 0.05
N ILE A 94 -1.87 6.03 -0.05
CA ILE A 94 -3.21 6.60 -0.17
C ILE A 94 -4.09 5.97 0.91
N ALA A 95 -4.56 6.78 1.86
CA ALA A 95 -5.47 6.35 2.91
C ALA A 95 -6.92 6.71 2.57
N LEU A 96 -7.81 5.71 2.60
CA LEU A 96 -9.23 5.85 2.24
C LEU A 96 -10.13 5.85 3.47
N GLY A 97 -10.88 6.92 3.70
CA GLY A 97 -11.94 6.99 4.72
C GLY A 97 -11.48 7.15 6.16
N SER A 98 -10.26 6.74 6.48
CA SER A 98 -9.57 7.11 7.72
C SER A 98 -8.17 7.62 7.42
N LYS A 99 -7.71 8.61 8.20
CA LYS A 99 -6.29 9.01 8.17
C LYS A 99 -5.45 7.90 8.77
N SER A 100 -4.19 7.80 8.33
CA SER A 100 -3.27 6.77 8.76
C SER A 100 -1.87 7.34 9.01
N ASP A 101 -1.51 7.47 10.30
CA ASP A 101 -0.23 8.06 10.71
C ASP A 101 0.97 7.20 10.29
N TRP A 102 0.81 5.86 10.32
CA TRP A 102 1.88 4.95 9.93
C TRP A 102 2.15 5.03 8.42
N MET A 103 1.10 5.17 7.60
CA MET A 103 1.23 5.36 6.15
C MET A 103 1.87 6.70 5.83
N GLN A 104 1.45 7.77 6.50
CA GLN A 104 2.05 9.09 6.35
C GLN A 104 3.55 9.08 6.72
N THR A 105 3.89 8.41 7.82
CA THR A 105 5.28 8.25 8.27
C THR A 105 6.11 7.45 7.27
N LEU A 106 5.57 6.34 6.74
CA LEU A 106 6.25 5.52 5.75
C LEU A 106 6.51 6.30 4.45
N ALA A 107 5.50 6.98 3.92
CA ALA A 107 5.65 7.76 2.69
C ALA A 107 6.68 8.87 2.84
N SER A 108 6.53 9.72 3.87
CA SER A 108 7.45 10.84 4.11
C SER A 108 8.90 10.39 4.28
N ARG A 109 9.15 9.27 4.96
CA ARG A 109 10.50 8.75 5.19
C ARG A 109 11.10 7.95 4.04
N THR A 110 10.32 7.67 3.01
CA THR A 110 10.76 7.04 1.77
C THR A 110 10.66 8.00 0.58
N THR A 111 10.63 9.32 0.83
CA THR A 111 10.53 10.38 -0.19
C THR A 111 9.25 10.36 -1.03
N GLY A 112 8.24 9.61 -0.59
CA GLY A 112 6.95 9.51 -1.25
C GLY A 112 5.88 10.44 -0.71
N ASP A 113 4.74 10.43 -1.39
CA ASP A 113 3.61 11.31 -1.10
C ASP A 113 2.52 10.56 -0.32
N TYR A 114 1.91 11.23 0.66
CA TYR A 114 0.74 10.74 1.39
C TYR A 114 -0.51 11.50 0.93
N LEU A 115 -1.52 10.77 0.49
CA LEU A 115 -2.83 11.30 0.13
C LEU A 115 -3.89 10.69 1.04
N PHE A 116 -4.69 11.54 1.69
CA PHE A 116 -5.92 11.11 2.36
C PHE A 116 -7.11 11.44 1.48
N ILE A 117 -7.98 10.46 1.27
CA ILE A 117 -9.22 10.60 0.53
C ILE A 117 -10.38 10.28 1.48
N ASP A 118 -11.23 11.27 1.74
CA ASP A 118 -12.48 11.06 2.45
C ASP A 118 -13.44 10.23 1.56
N LYS A 119 -13.96 9.11 2.08
CA LYS A 119 -14.91 8.25 1.37
C LYS A 119 -16.15 9.03 0.89
N LYS A 120 -16.57 10.08 1.62
CA LYS A 120 -17.70 10.94 1.21
C LYS A 120 -17.42 11.74 -0.07
N PHE A 121 -16.16 12.12 -0.29
CA PHE A 121 -15.74 12.90 -1.45
C PHE A 121 -15.74 12.08 -2.75
N VAL A 122 -15.41 10.79 -2.68
CA VAL A 122 -15.40 9.87 -3.84
C VAL A 122 -16.82 9.52 -4.29
N MET A 123 -17.73 9.31 -3.34
CA MET A 123 -19.12 8.93 -3.67
C MET A 123 -19.92 10.08 -4.31
N SER A 124 -19.64 11.35 -3.96
CA SER A 124 -20.32 12.50 -4.54
C SER A 124 -19.82 12.89 -5.94
N SER A 125 -18.58 12.55 -6.29
CA SER A 125 -17.97 12.89 -7.59
C SER A 125 -18.30 11.88 -8.70
N THR A 126 -18.90 10.74 -8.35
CA THR A 126 -19.35 9.71 -9.32
C THR A 126 -20.83 9.89 -9.74
N GLN A 127 -21.51 10.92 -9.21
CA GLN A 127 -22.93 11.21 -9.51
C GLN A 127 -23.16 12.46 -10.38
N ASN A 128 -22.11 13.05 -10.96
CA ASN A 128 -22.22 14.19 -11.90
C ASN A 128 -21.60 13.86 -13.25
#